data_AF-B0NA70-F1
#
_entry.id   AF-B0NA70-F1
#
_cell.length_a   1.000
_cell.length_b   1.000
_cell.length_c   1.000
_cell.angle_alpha   90.00
_cell.angle_beta   90.00
_cell.angle_gamma   90.00
#
_symmetry.space_group_name_H-M   'P 1'
#
loop_
_entity.id
_entity.type
_entity.pdbx_description
1 polymer ?
#
loop_
_entity_poly.entity_id
_entity_poly.type
_entity_poly.pdbx_seq_one_letter_code
_entity_poly.pdbx_strand_id
1 'polypeptide(L)'
;MNKADCDIIKDLLPLYEDNICSEKSKDLIEEHLIECEDCREYLDSLHEELPPIEPSSEDAVIDETRFIKRIQRKIARQKLLACGILLLTVLAFCTIRDNTLIGEGIQKLPLFDKRIAVDYIEPTQLYRLKDGRIFCTLKSEKPFSISSYWIDVSPKYYDQPCDDGKTILSLERSRWEEFWSSSASFTEMSYVLPLKEEVDSAASIDEENQTVIHYSTSIYYEGKRGERKLIWKEGQKIKDAPLSVEKRVAAEESGKPNEDYGPEENVLIFDFRE
;
A
#
# COMPACT_ATOMS: atom_id res chain seq x y z
N MET A 1 -79.88 17.80 39.67
CA MET A 1 -78.81 16.78 39.54
C MET A 1 -77.52 17.27 40.16
N ASN A 2 -76.71 16.33 40.67
CA ASN A 2 -75.32 16.59 41.05
C ASN A 2 -74.43 16.64 39.81
N LYS A 3 -73.57 17.65 39.73
CA LYS A 3 -72.62 17.84 38.62
C LYS A 3 -71.66 16.65 38.46
N ALA A 4 -71.26 16.03 39.56
CA ALA A 4 -70.39 14.86 39.56
C ALA A 4 -71.00 13.65 38.85
N ASP A 5 -72.33 13.48 38.93
CA ASP A 5 -73.02 12.38 38.24
C ASP A 5 -73.04 12.64 36.72
N CYS A 6 -73.25 13.89 36.30
CA CYS A 6 -73.24 14.26 34.88
C CYS A 6 -71.87 14.02 34.21
N ASP A 7 -70.77 14.32 34.91
CA ASP A 7 -69.42 14.12 34.35
C ASP A 7 -69.16 12.62 34.11
N ILE A 8 -69.56 11.76 35.05
CA ILE A 8 -69.45 10.30 34.91
C ILE A 8 -70.32 9.81 33.74
N ILE A 9 -71.55 10.31 33.61
CA ILE A 9 -72.44 9.91 32.52
C ILE A 9 -71.85 10.31 31.17
N LYS A 10 -71.34 11.55 31.02
CA LYS A 10 -70.71 12.02 29.77
C LYS A 10 -69.51 11.18 29.35
N ASP A 11 -68.68 10.75 30.28
CA ASP A 11 -67.56 9.84 30.00
C ASP A 11 -68.02 8.46 29.49
N LEU A 12 -69.21 8.01 29.90
CA LEU A 12 -69.78 6.72 29.50
C LEU A 12 -70.63 6.78 28.22
N LEU A 13 -71.10 7.96 27.79
CA LEU A 13 -71.98 8.10 26.62
C LEU A 13 -71.38 7.57 25.30
N PRO A 14 -70.08 7.79 24.97
CA PRO A 14 -69.49 7.18 23.77
C PRO A 14 -69.52 5.64 23.80
N LEU A 15 -69.29 5.04 24.97
CA LEU A 15 -69.32 3.58 25.15
C LEU A 15 -70.76 3.03 25.13
N TYR A 16 -71.72 3.86 25.54
CA TYR A 16 -73.14 3.55 25.45
C TYR A 16 -73.61 3.53 23.99
N GLU A 17 -73.20 4.51 23.18
CA GLU A 17 -73.45 4.55 21.73
C GLU A 17 -72.87 3.33 20.99
N ASP A 18 -71.62 2.98 21.32
CA ASP A 18 -70.98 1.77 20.80
C ASP A 18 -71.60 0.45 21.34
N ASN A 19 -72.63 0.54 22.19
CA ASN A 19 -73.37 -0.58 22.78
C ASN A 19 -72.54 -1.56 23.64
N ILE A 20 -71.34 -1.17 24.06
CA ILE A 20 -70.39 -2.00 24.81
C ILE A 20 -70.53 -1.89 26.34
N CYS A 21 -71.37 -0.98 26.82
CA CYS A 21 -71.70 -0.87 28.25
C CYS A 21 -72.42 -2.12 28.78
N SER A 22 -72.16 -2.47 30.06
CA SER A 22 -72.92 -3.52 30.75
C SER A 22 -74.38 -3.10 30.97
N GLU A 23 -75.32 -4.04 31.10
CA GLU A 23 -76.75 -3.72 31.31
C GLU A 23 -76.97 -2.79 32.51
N LYS A 24 -76.30 -3.04 33.64
CA LYS A 24 -76.37 -2.15 34.82
C LYS A 24 -75.91 -0.73 34.54
N SER A 25 -74.92 -0.55 33.66
CA SER A 25 -74.44 0.77 33.27
C SER A 25 -75.42 1.45 32.31
N LYS A 26 -76.06 0.68 31.42
CA LYS A 26 -77.08 1.20 30.51
C LYS A 26 -78.30 1.71 31.27
N ASP A 27 -78.84 0.91 32.20
CA ASP A 27 -80.00 1.31 33.03
C ASP A 27 -79.76 2.64 33.76
N LEU A 28 -78.56 2.80 34.33
CA LEU A 28 -78.16 4.00 35.08
C LEU A 28 -78.02 5.24 34.18
N ILE A 29 -77.52 5.04 32.95
CA ILE A 29 -77.43 6.09 31.94
C ILE A 29 -78.83 6.50 31.45
N GLU A 30 -79.70 5.53 31.15
CA GLU A 30 -81.07 5.80 30.69
C GLU A 30 -81.90 6.55 31.76
N GLU A 31 -81.81 6.13 33.03
CA GLU A 31 -82.47 6.82 34.15
C GLU A 31 -81.99 8.27 34.26
N HIS A 32 -80.68 8.52 34.08
CA HIS A 32 -80.12 9.87 34.12
C HIS A 32 -80.54 10.73 32.92
N LEU A 33 -80.61 10.16 31.71
CA LEU A 33 -81.01 10.86 30.50
C LEU A 33 -82.49 11.25 30.49
N ILE A 34 -83.35 10.59 31.27
CA ILE A 34 -84.74 11.00 31.45
C ILE A 34 -84.80 12.37 32.16
N GLU A 35 -83.99 12.55 33.20
CA GLU A 35 -84.04 13.75 34.04
C GLU A 35 -83.10 14.88 33.58
N CYS A 36 -82.03 14.57 32.80
CA CYS A 36 -80.95 15.51 32.50
C CYS A 36 -80.91 15.96 31.03
N GLU A 37 -81.27 17.22 30.77
CA GLU A 37 -81.22 17.84 29.44
C GLU A 37 -79.78 18.02 28.92
N ASP A 38 -78.86 18.50 29.76
CA ASP A 38 -77.44 18.71 29.39
C ASP A 38 -76.74 17.43 28.91
N CYS A 39 -77.13 16.27 29.43
CA CYS A 39 -76.55 14.99 29.00
C CYS A 39 -77.19 14.47 27.72
N ARG A 40 -78.47 14.79 27.46
CA ARG A 40 -79.11 14.49 26.17
C ARG A 40 -78.49 15.30 25.03
N GLU A 41 -78.30 16.60 25.22
CA GLU A 41 -77.65 17.45 24.21
C GLU A 41 -76.22 16.98 23.89
N TYR A 42 -75.48 16.53 24.91
CA TYR A 42 -74.15 15.97 24.71
C TYR A 42 -74.19 14.66 23.91
N LEU A 43 -75.16 13.78 24.18
CA LEU A 43 -75.34 12.54 23.42
C LEU A 43 -75.61 12.84 21.94
N ASP A 44 -76.51 13.80 21.65
CA ASP A 44 -76.83 14.20 20.28
C ASP A 44 -75.60 14.79 19.55
N SER A 45 -74.72 15.51 20.28
CA SER A 45 -73.49 16.06 19.71
C SER A 45 -72.45 14.99 19.32
N LEU A 46 -72.54 13.78 19.88
CA LEU A 46 -71.69 12.65 19.46
C LEU A 46 -72.10 12.10 18.09
N HIS A 47 -73.33 12.36 17.63
CA HIS A 47 -73.82 11.96 16.30
C HIS A 47 -73.50 12.96 15.19
N GLU A 48 -72.89 14.12 15.49
CA GLU A 48 -72.39 15.02 14.43
C GLU A 48 -71.19 14.36 13.73
N GLU A 49 -71.42 13.93 12.48
CA GLU A 49 -70.40 13.34 11.61
C GLU A 49 -69.17 14.26 11.50
N LEU A 50 -68.01 13.75 11.94
CA LEU A 50 -66.71 14.41 11.70
C LEU A 50 -66.47 14.56 10.19
N PRO A 51 -66.01 15.74 9.71
CA PRO A 51 -65.76 15.95 8.29
C PRO A 51 -64.69 14.97 7.77
N PRO A 52 -64.77 14.52 6.50
CA PRO A 52 -63.87 13.50 5.97
C PRO A 52 -62.42 14.01 5.97
N ILE A 53 -61.50 13.21 6.50
CA ILE A 53 -60.06 13.45 6.37
C ILE A 53 -59.67 13.10 4.93
N GLU A 54 -59.37 14.11 4.11
CA GLU A 54 -58.71 13.88 2.82
C GLU A 54 -57.28 13.38 3.05
N PRO A 55 -56.78 12.37 2.30
CA PRO A 55 -55.41 11.91 2.43
C PRO A 55 -54.44 13.02 1.99
N SER A 56 -53.55 13.42 2.91
CA SER A 56 -52.47 14.37 2.64
C SER A 56 -51.63 13.94 1.43
N SER A 57 -51.37 14.91 0.56
CA SER A 57 -50.84 14.80 -0.81
C SER A 57 -49.56 13.97 -1.01
N GLU A 58 -49.45 13.41 -2.22
CA GLU A 58 -48.28 12.75 -2.82
C GLU A 58 -47.00 13.60 -2.76
N ASP A 59 -47.11 14.91 -2.52
CA ASP A 59 -46.00 15.85 -2.40
C ASP A 59 -45.07 15.56 -1.22
N ALA A 60 -45.58 15.03 -0.09
CA ALA A 60 -44.76 14.72 1.09
C ALA A 60 -43.81 13.53 0.84
N VAL A 61 -44.30 12.49 0.15
CA VAL A 61 -43.51 11.28 -0.19
C VAL A 61 -42.45 11.60 -1.27
N ILE A 62 -42.77 12.51 -2.20
CA ILE A 62 -41.84 12.96 -3.24
C ILE A 62 -40.72 13.83 -2.63
N ASP A 63 -41.00 14.64 -1.61
CA ASP A 63 -39.99 15.49 -0.98
C ASP A 63 -38.98 14.70 -0.13
N GLU A 64 -39.45 13.72 0.65
CA GLU A 64 -38.58 12.84 1.44
C GLU A 64 -37.61 12.04 0.56
N THR A 65 -38.10 11.47 -0.54
CA THR A 65 -37.25 10.69 -1.47
C THR A 65 -36.24 11.57 -2.22
N ARG A 66 -36.59 12.83 -2.53
CA ARG A 66 -35.66 13.81 -3.11
C ARG A 66 -34.61 14.24 -2.10
N PHE A 67 -34.97 14.42 -0.83
CA PHE A 67 -34.04 14.75 0.25
C PHE A 67 -33.02 13.63 0.49
N ILE A 68 -33.48 12.38 0.58
CA ILE A 68 -32.60 11.20 0.75
C ILE A 68 -31.64 11.07 -0.44
N LYS A 69 -32.13 11.20 -1.69
CA LYS A 69 -31.28 11.15 -2.89
C LYS A 69 -30.23 12.27 -2.91
N ARG A 70 -30.56 13.48 -2.41
CA ARG A 70 -29.60 14.59 -2.29
C ARG A 70 -28.51 14.29 -1.27
N ILE A 71 -28.85 13.68 -0.14
CA ILE A 71 -27.87 13.27 0.89
C ILE A 71 -26.95 12.16 0.35
N GLN A 72 -27.52 11.13 -0.28
CA GLN A 72 -26.72 10.03 -0.85
C GLN A 72 -25.72 10.53 -1.90
N ARG A 73 -26.11 11.47 -2.77
CA ARG A 73 -25.20 12.10 -3.74
C ARG A 73 -24.08 12.90 -3.07
N LYS A 74 -24.37 13.61 -1.97
CA LYS A 74 -23.35 14.34 -1.20
C LYS A 74 -22.33 13.38 -0.58
N ILE A 75 -22.81 12.30 0.04
CA ILE A 75 -21.94 11.28 0.65
C ILE A 75 -21.12 10.57 -0.43
N ALA A 76 -21.72 10.21 -1.56
CA ALA A 76 -21.00 9.58 -2.67
C ALA A 76 -19.90 10.49 -3.24
N ARG A 77 -20.18 11.79 -3.42
CA ARG A 77 -19.17 12.77 -3.84
C ARG A 77 -18.06 12.94 -2.80
N GLN A 78 -18.39 12.98 -1.52
CA GLN A 78 -17.38 13.04 -0.44
C GLN A 78 -16.50 11.78 -0.41
N LYS A 79 -17.08 10.59 -0.58
CA LYS A 79 -16.32 9.34 -0.69
C LYS A 79 -15.43 9.33 -1.94
N LEU A 80 -15.93 9.80 -3.09
CA LEU A 80 -15.13 9.91 -4.31
C LEU A 80 -13.96 10.88 -4.14
N LEU A 81 -14.19 12.04 -3.51
CA LEU A 81 -13.14 13.00 -3.19
C LEU A 81 -12.11 12.41 -2.21
N ALA A 82 -12.56 11.71 -1.17
CA ALA A 82 -11.67 11.05 -0.21
C ALA A 82 -10.81 9.96 -0.87
N CYS A 83 -11.42 9.12 -1.71
CA CYS A 83 -10.68 8.13 -2.51
C CYS A 83 -9.71 8.80 -3.49
N GLY A 84 -10.13 9.89 -4.13
CA GLY A 84 -9.27 10.67 -5.04
C GLY A 84 -8.07 11.27 -4.31
N ILE A 85 -8.27 11.86 -3.14
CA ILE A 85 -7.19 12.38 -2.29
C ILE A 85 -6.25 11.24 -1.87
N LEU A 86 -6.80 10.12 -1.40
CA LEU A 86 -5.99 8.95 -1.01
C LEU A 86 -5.14 8.46 -2.19
N LEU A 87 -5.72 8.30 -3.38
CA LEU A 87 -5.00 7.91 -4.59
C LEU A 87 -3.90 8.92 -4.93
N LEU A 88 -4.20 10.23 -4.89
CA LEU A 88 -3.19 11.27 -5.14
C LEU A 88 -2.06 11.23 -4.11
N THR A 89 -2.35 10.98 -2.83
CA THR A 89 -1.30 10.84 -1.80
C THR A 89 -0.43 9.61 -2.02
N VAL A 90 -1.02 8.48 -2.44
CA VAL A 90 -0.27 7.26 -2.77
C VAL A 90 0.59 7.48 -4.01
N LEU A 91 0.06 8.10 -5.06
CA LEU A 91 0.81 8.43 -6.27
C LEU A 91 1.95 9.40 -5.98
N ALA A 92 1.71 10.45 -5.18
CA ALA A 92 2.75 11.37 -4.75
C ALA A 92 3.83 10.66 -3.92
N PHE A 93 3.46 9.72 -3.05
CA PHE A 93 4.44 8.93 -2.30
C PHE A 93 5.27 8.02 -3.22
N CYS A 94 4.65 7.40 -4.22
CA CYS A 94 5.37 6.60 -5.22
C CYS A 94 6.33 7.44 -6.06
N THR A 95 5.92 8.62 -6.54
CA THR A 95 6.80 9.49 -7.35
C THR A 95 7.94 10.09 -6.54
N ILE A 96 7.72 10.42 -5.27
CA ILE A 96 8.79 10.88 -4.36
C ILE A 96 9.80 9.76 -4.10
N ARG A 97 9.33 8.52 -3.86
CA ARG A 97 10.19 7.35 -3.61
C ARG A 97 11.15 7.08 -4.77
N ASP A 98 10.67 7.24 -5.99
CA ASP A 98 11.40 6.82 -7.19
C ASP A 98 12.28 7.93 -7.80
N ASN A 99 12.12 9.21 -7.39
CA ASN A 99 12.73 10.34 -8.13
C ASN A 99 13.36 11.48 -7.28
N THR A 100 13.51 11.34 -5.95
CA THR A 100 14.11 12.40 -5.10
C THR A 100 15.15 11.90 -4.10
N LEU A 101 16.10 12.76 -3.70
CA LEU A 101 17.13 12.50 -2.65
C LEU A 101 16.51 12.03 -1.32
N ILE A 102 15.27 12.44 -1.04
CA ILE A 102 14.49 11.98 0.12
C ILE A 102 14.13 10.48 -0.03
N GLY A 103 13.93 10.00 -1.25
CA GLY A 103 13.66 8.61 -1.60
C GLY A 103 14.76 7.65 -1.16
N GLU A 104 16.04 8.00 -1.34
CA GLU A 104 17.18 7.18 -0.87
C GLU A 104 17.13 6.99 0.66
N GLY A 105 16.80 8.05 1.40
CA GLY A 105 16.64 7.99 2.85
C GLY A 105 15.45 7.13 3.28
N ILE A 106 14.33 7.22 2.55
CA ILE A 106 13.13 6.40 2.80
C ILE A 106 13.42 4.91 2.57
N GLN A 107 14.18 4.56 1.52
CA GLN A 107 14.57 3.17 1.25
C GLN A 107 15.43 2.56 2.36
N LYS A 108 16.18 3.36 3.11
CA LYS A 108 17.00 2.90 4.26
C LYS A 108 16.19 2.72 5.55
N LEU A 109 14.92 3.14 5.59
CA LEU A 109 14.08 2.96 6.77
C LEU A 109 13.71 1.47 6.97
N PRO A 110 13.63 0.97 8.23
CA PRO A 110 13.45 -0.45 8.50
C PRO A 110 12.27 -1.15 7.81
N LEU A 111 11.20 -0.41 7.53
CA LEU A 111 9.99 -0.94 6.88
C LEU A 111 10.12 -1.03 5.35
N PHE A 112 10.93 -0.17 4.74
CA PHE A 112 11.11 -0.06 3.28
C PHE A 112 12.42 -0.66 2.78
N ASP A 113 13.38 -0.93 3.68
CA ASP A 113 14.66 -1.54 3.34
C ASP A 113 14.50 -3.03 3.00
N LYS A 114 14.50 -3.30 1.70
CA LYS A 114 14.38 -4.64 1.11
C LYS A 114 15.69 -5.41 1.10
N ARG A 115 16.81 -4.77 1.42
CA ARG A 115 18.13 -5.40 1.37
C ARG A 115 18.24 -6.51 2.39
N ILE A 116 19.10 -7.47 2.12
CA ILE A 116 19.43 -8.51 3.07
C ILE A 116 20.38 -7.93 4.12
N ALA A 117 20.19 -8.30 5.39
CA ALA A 117 21.09 -7.83 6.44
C ALA A 117 22.47 -8.48 6.27
N VAL A 118 23.51 -7.73 6.61
CA VAL A 118 24.91 -8.15 6.47
C VAL A 118 25.20 -9.50 7.13
N ASP A 119 24.58 -9.77 8.27
CA ASP A 119 24.76 -11.00 9.04
C ASP A 119 24.34 -12.26 8.28
N TYR A 120 23.44 -12.14 7.31
CA TYR A 120 22.99 -13.28 6.50
C TYR A 120 23.83 -13.53 5.26
N ILE A 121 24.84 -12.68 4.99
CA ILE A 121 25.67 -12.76 3.78
C ILE A 121 27.07 -13.24 4.11
N GLU A 122 27.52 -14.25 3.39
CA GLU A 122 28.84 -14.85 3.51
C GLU A 122 29.56 -14.86 2.16
N PRO A 123 30.72 -14.18 2.01
CA PRO A 123 31.58 -14.35 0.84
C PRO A 123 32.26 -15.72 0.88
N THR A 124 31.93 -16.61 -0.05
CA THR A 124 32.42 -18.01 -0.08
C THR A 124 33.63 -18.20 -0.98
N GLN A 125 33.68 -17.48 -2.11
CA GLN A 125 34.79 -17.52 -3.06
C GLN A 125 35.27 -16.10 -3.37
N LEU A 126 36.59 -15.95 -3.47
CA LEU A 126 37.22 -14.68 -3.83
C LEU A 126 38.52 -14.95 -4.59
N TYR A 127 38.53 -14.59 -5.88
CA TYR A 127 39.64 -14.83 -6.78
C TYR A 127 39.98 -13.61 -7.63
N ARG A 128 41.24 -13.55 -8.07
CA ARG A 128 41.68 -12.61 -9.10
C ARG A 128 41.64 -13.29 -10.46
N LEU A 129 40.89 -12.73 -11.41
CA LEU A 129 40.89 -13.18 -12.80
C LEU A 129 42.17 -12.72 -13.51
N LYS A 130 42.54 -13.40 -14.60
CA LYS A 130 43.73 -13.07 -15.41
C LYS A 130 43.73 -11.65 -15.98
N ASP A 131 42.55 -11.09 -16.23
CA ASP A 131 42.37 -9.72 -16.71
C ASP A 131 42.42 -8.66 -15.59
N GLY A 132 42.56 -9.08 -14.33
CA GLY A 132 42.63 -8.22 -13.16
C GLY A 132 41.30 -7.96 -12.46
N ARG A 133 40.16 -8.40 -13.01
CA ARG A 133 38.85 -8.28 -12.35
C ARG A 133 38.76 -9.19 -11.12
N ILE A 134 37.87 -8.84 -10.20
CA ILE A 134 37.65 -9.61 -8.97
C ILE A 134 36.42 -10.51 -9.16
N PHE A 135 36.62 -11.81 -9.01
CA PHE A 135 35.55 -12.79 -8.95
C PHE A 135 35.17 -13.02 -7.48
N CYS A 136 33.89 -12.89 -7.15
CA CYS A 136 33.37 -13.16 -5.81
C CYS A 136 32.07 -13.96 -5.84
N THR A 137 31.94 -14.97 -4.98
CA THR A 137 30.66 -15.65 -4.74
C THR A 137 30.11 -15.23 -3.39
N LEU A 138 28.86 -14.78 -3.37
CA LEU A 138 28.13 -14.47 -2.15
C LEU A 138 27.07 -15.54 -1.91
N LYS A 139 27.06 -16.07 -0.70
CA LYS A 139 26.01 -16.93 -0.19
C LYS A 139 25.15 -16.15 0.81
N SER A 140 23.84 -16.35 0.71
CA SER A 140 22.84 -15.73 1.56
C SER A 140 22.01 -16.80 2.25
N GLU A 141 21.84 -16.68 3.57
CA GLU A 141 20.88 -17.53 4.31
C GLU A 141 19.42 -17.25 3.93
N LYS A 142 19.15 -16.12 3.26
CA LYS A 142 17.81 -15.73 2.80
C LYS A 142 17.76 -15.69 1.28
N PRO A 143 16.67 -16.17 0.65
CA PRO A 143 16.51 -16.04 -0.78
C PRO A 143 16.47 -14.56 -1.19
N PHE A 144 17.15 -14.23 -2.28
CA PHE A 144 17.09 -12.93 -2.98
C PHE A 144 16.71 -13.14 -4.44
N SER A 145 16.22 -12.08 -5.07
CA SER A 145 15.88 -12.08 -6.50
C SER A 145 16.54 -10.94 -7.27
N ILE A 146 17.02 -9.91 -6.56
CA ILE A 146 17.63 -8.73 -7.18
C ILE A 146 19.02 -8.53 -6.57
N SER A 147 20.00 -8.33 -7.44
CA SER A 147 21.32 -7.84 -7.07
C SER A 147 21.60 -6.52 -7.78
N SER A 148 22.10 -5.54 -7.04
CA SER A 148 22.49 -4.24 -7.58
C SER A 148 23.95 -3.95 -7.22
N TYR A 149 24.64 -3.23 -8.11
CA TYR A 149 26.00 -2.74 -7.88
C TYR A 149 26.10 -1.27 -8.27
N TRP A 150 26.99 -0.53 -7.61
CA TRP A 150 27.35 0.85 -7.96
C TRP A 150 28.71 1.20 -7.35
N ILE A 151 29.37 2.24 -7.88
CA ILE A 151 30.58 2.80 -7.24
C ILE A 151 30.17 3.98 -6.36
N ASP A 152 30.55 3.90 -5.09
CA ASP A 152 30.47 5.01 -4.13
C ASP A 152 31.74 5.88 -4.26
N VAL A 153 31.59 7.01 -4.93
CA VAL A 153 32.59 8.09 -5.05
C VAL A 153 32.07 9.37 -4.38
N SER A 154 32.98 10.22 -3.91
CA SER A 154 32.60 11.52 -3.35
C SER A 154 31.94 12.40 -4.42
N PRO A 155 30.91 13.21 -4.09
CA PRO A 155 30.19 14.04 -5.08
C PRO A 155 31.08 14.97 -5.92
N LYS A 156 32.24 15.38 -5.38
CA LYS A 156 33.24 16.17 -6.12
C LYS A 156 33.85 15.43 -7.33
N TYR A 157 33.74 14.11 -7.36
CA TYR A 157 34.30 13.24 -8.38
C TYR A 157 33.25 12.65 -9.31
N TYR A 158 31.99 13.10 -9.29
CA TYR A 158 30.99 12.57 -10.24
C TYR A 158 31.36 12.88 -11.70
N ASP A 159 31.94 14.05 -11.96
CA ASP A 159 32.36 14.47 -13.30
C ASP A 159 33.90 14.50 -13.44
N GLN A 160 34.63 13.85 -12.52
CA GLN A 160 36.10 13.82 -12.53
C GLN A 160 36.65 12.43 -12.23
N PRO A 161 37.81 12.06 -12.80
CA PRO A 161 38.40 10.76 -12.51
C PRO A 161 38.63 10.56 -11.01
N CYS A 162 38.35 9.34 -10.56
CA CYS A 162 38.46 8.95 -9.15
C CYS A 162 39.32 7.71 -9.04
N ASP A 163 40.38 7.73 -8.23
CA ASP A 163 41.28 6.60 -8.08
C ASP A 163 40.98 5.73 -6.84
N ASP A 164 40.10 6.19 -5.95
CA ASP A 164 39.85 5.59 -4.64
C ASP A 164 38.38 5.21 -4.39
N GLY A 165 37.63 4.95 -5.47
CA GLY A 165 36.24 4.52 -5.42
C GLY A 165 36.01 3.24 -4.64
N LYS A 166 34.77 3.05 -4.19
CA LYS A 166 34.32 1.86 -3.47
C LYS A 166 33.20 1.19 -4.25
N THR A 167 33.46 0.02 -4.82
CA THR A 167 32.39 -0.79 -5.42
C THR A 167 31.50 -1.32 -4.31
N ILE A 168 30.19 -1.09 -4.44
CA ILE A 168 29.17 -1.55 -3.51
C ILE A 168 28.30 -2.59 -4.23
N LEU A 169 28.07 -3.70 -3.56
CA LEU A 169 27.15 -4.76 -3.98
C LEU A 169 26.03 -4.88 -2.95
N SER A 170 24.79 -5.04 -3.41
CA SER A 170 23.62 -5.18 -2.53
C SER A 170 22.69 -6.25 -3.08
N LEU A 171 22.04 -6.98 -2.17
CA LEU A 171 21.07 -8.04 -2.49
C LEU A 171 19.73 -7.69 -1.86
N GLU A 172 18.66 -7.74 -2.64
CA GLU A 172 17.31 -7.42 -2.20
C GLU A 172 16.36 -8.60 -2.29
N ARG A 173 15.42 -8.63 -1.35
CA ARG A 173 14.27 -9.55 -1.39
C ARG A 173 13.11 -8.90 -2.10
N SER A 174 12.57 -9.55 -3.12
CA SER A 174 11.29 -9.13 -3.68
C SER A 174 10.13 -9.74 -2.88
N ARG A 175 9.47 -8.92 -2.06
CA ARG A 175 8.23 -9.29 -1.36
C ARG A 175 7.02 -9.46 -2.29
N TRP A 176 7.09 -8.95 -3.53
CA TRP A 176 5.96 -8.92 -4.47
C TRP A 176 6.07 -9.98 -5.57
N GLU A 177 7.27 -10.47 -5.85
CA GLU A 177 7.50 -11.53 -6.84
C GLU A 177 7.04 -12.91 -6.35
N GLU A 178 7.05 -13.17 -5.03
CA GLU A 178 6.46 -14.39 -4.45
C GLU A 178 4.95 -14.57 -4.80
N PHE A 179 4.25 -13.50 -5.22
CA PHE A 179 2.81 -13.52 -5.50
C PHE A 179 2.46 -13.48 -7.00
N TRP A 180 3.34 -13.00 -7.88
CA TRP A 180 3.02 -12.78 -9.31
C TRP A 180 4.02 -13.36 -10.30
N SER A 181 5.24 -13.75 -9.90
CA SER A 181 6.24 -14.24 -10.86
C SER A 181 6.92 -15.54 -10.40
N SER A 182 7.10 -16.45 -11.36
CA SER A 182 8.02 -17.59 -11.28
C SER A 182 9.49 -17.12 -11.39
N SER A 183 9.85 -16.05 -10.67
CA SER A 183 11.22 -15.56 -10.65
C SER A 183 12.08 -16.50 -9.81
N ALA A 184 13.27 -16.83 -10.31
CA ALA A 184 14.19 -17.69 -9.60
C ALA A 184 14.70 -16.96 -8.35
N SER A 185 14.45 -17.55 -7.18
CA SER A 185 15.03 -17.07 -5.92
C SER A 185 16.37 -17.75 -5.68
N PHE A 186 17.43 -16.98 -5.50
CA PHE A 186 18.78 -17.49 -5.32
C PHE A 186 19.20 -17.41 -3.86
N THR A 187 20.03 -18.36 -3.44
CA THR A 187 20.71 -18.34 -2.13
C THR A 187 22.22 -18.23 -2.27
N GLU A 188 22.74 -18.38 -3.49
CA GLU A 188 24.15 -18.21 -3.80
C GLU A 188 24.26 -17.62 -5.21
N MET A 189 25.17 -16.67 -5.39
CA MET A 189 25.40 -16.04 -6.69
C MET A 189 26.84 -15.57 -6.82
N SER A 190 27.37 -15.71 -8.03
CA SER A 190 28.73 -15.33 -8.36
C SER A 190 28.75 -14.04 -9.16
N TYR A 191 29.74 -13.20 -8.89
CA TYR A 191 29.89 -11.86 -9.43
C TYR A 191 31.30 -11.67 -10.01
N VAL A 192 31.37 -11.08 -11.19
CA VAL A 192 32.62 -10.52 -11.72
C VAL A 192 32.54 -9.00 -11.60
N LEU A 193 33.45 -8.43 -10.81
CA LEU A 193 33.46 -7.02 -10.47
C LEU A 193 34.68 -6.32 -11.10
N PRO A 194 34.46 -5.28 -11.92
CA PRO A 194 35.53 -4.50 -12.49
C PRO A 194 36.18 -3.61 -11.42
N LEU A 195 37.47 -3.34 -11.58
CA LEU A 195 38.20 -2.37 -10.75
C LEU A 195 38.38 -1.02 -11.44
N LYS A 196 37.92 -0.91 -12.70
CA LYS A 196 37.92 0.28 -13.53
C LYS A 196 36.57 0.34 -14.23
N GLU A 197 35.85 1.45 -14.07
CA GLU A 197 34.57 1.71 -14.72
C GLU A 197 34.63 3.04 -15.47
N GLU A 198 33.93 3.09 -16.60
CA GLU A 198 33.77 4.27 -17.44
C GLU A 198 32.33 4.77 -17.25
N VAL A 199 32.18 6.00 -16.76
CA VAL A 199 30.90 6.61 -16.38
C VAL A 199 30.68 7.85 -17.21
N ASP A 200 29.52 7.94 -17.85
CA ASP A 200 29.13 9.14 -18.59
C ASP A 200 28.78 10.27 -17.62
N SER A 201 29.49 11.40 -17.71
CA SER A 201 29.21 12.57 -16.88
C SER A 201 27.80 13.11 -17.16
N ALA A 202 26.97 13.27 -16.14
CA ALA A 202 25.62 13.85 -16.28
C ALA A 202 25.64 15.38 -16.48
N ALA A 203 26.82 15.99 -16.47
CA ALA A 203 27.02 17.43 -16.46
C ALA A 203 27.32 18.03 -17.84
N SER A 204 26.43 17.88 -18.82
CA SER A 204 26.28 18.92 -19.86
C SER A 204 24.97 18.80 -20.63
N ILE A 205 24.24 19.92 -20.67
CA ILE A 205 23.17 20.19 -21.64
C ILE A 205 23.77 20.53 -23.02
N ASP A 206 25.11 20.58 -23.12
CA ASP A 206 25.89 20.86 -24.33
C ASP A 206 26.65 19.60 -24.80
N GLU A 207 26.23 19.11 -25.98
CA GLU A 207 26.72 18.14 -26.99
C GLU A 207 28.02 17.29 -26.86
N GLU A 208 28.74 17.18 -25.74
CA GLU A 208 29.77 16.12 -25.59
C GLU A 208 29.63 15.38 -24.25
N ASN A 209 29.15 14.12 -24.30
CA ASN A 209 29.22 13.19 -23.17
C ASN A 209 30.70 12.97 -22.82
N GLN A 210 31.19 13.61 -21.76
CA GLN A 210 32.53 13.35 -21.27
C GLN A 210 32.52 12.06 -20.44
N THR A 211 33.10 10.99 -20.98
CA THR A 211 33.30 9.74 -20.23
C THR A 211 34.41 9.94 -19.19
N VAL A 212 34.10 9.65 -17.93
CA VAL A 212 35.00 9.75 -16.79
C VAL A 212 35.36 8.34 -16.31
N ILE A 213 36.61 8.14 -15.88
CA ILE A 213 37.08 6.85 -15.39
C ILE A 213 37.10 6.84 -13.86
N HIS A 214 36.45 5.85 -13.25
CA HIS A 214 36.54 5.57 -11.83
C HIS A 214 37.27 4.25 -11.58
N TYR A 215 38.22 4.26 -10.66
CA TYR A 215 38.88 3.08 -10.15
C TYR A 215 38.37 2.73 -8.76
N SER A 216 38.24 1.43 -8.51
CA SER A 216 37.81 0.91 -7.22
C SER A 216 38.97 0.28 -6.46
N THR A 217 39.21 0.76 -5.24
CA THR A 217 40.23 0.22 -4.33
C THR A 217 39.65 -0.78 -3.33
N SER A 218 38.32 -0.90 -3.26
CA SER A 218 37.65 -1.83 -2.35
C SER A 218 36.25 -2.19 -2.81
N ILE A 219 35.80 -3.36 -2.38
CA ILE A 219 34.49 -3.93 -2.64
C ILE A 219 33.79 -4.18 -1.30
N TYR A 220 32.58 -3.64 -1.15
CA TYR A 220 31.74 -3.85 0.02
C TYR A 220 30.40 -4.47 -0.37
N TYR A 221 29.86 -5.28 0.53
CA TYR A 221 28.44 -5.57 0.56
C TYR A 221 27.71 -4.50 1.39
N GLU A 222 26.66 -3.87 0.87
CA GLU A 222 25.77 -2.97 1.63
C GLU A 222 24.43 -3.67 1.90
N GLY A 223 24.14 -3.87 3.19
CA GLY A 223 22.91 -4.49 3.66
C GLY A 223 21.93 -3.50 4.27
N LYS A 224 21.02 -4.02 5.09
CA LYS A 224 20.01 -3.22 5.79
C LYS A 224 20.61 -2.05 6.56
N ARG A 225 19.89 -0.92 6.60
CA ARG A 225 20.27 0.32 7.29
C ARG A 225 21.57 0.95 6.76
N GLY A 226 22.06 0.50 5.61
CA GLY A 226 23.34 0.95 5.04
C GLY A 226 24.56 0.37 5.77
N GLU A 227 24.39 -0.71 6.53
CA GLU A 227 25.53 -1.43 7.12
C GLU A 227 26.38 -2.05 6.01
N ARG A 228 27.70 -1.91 6.13
CA ARG A 228 28.64 -2.38 5.10
C ARG A 228 29.56 -3.46 5.62
N LYS A 229 29.77 -4.51 4.82
CA LYS A 229 30.74 -5.59 5.05
C LYS A 229 31.80 -5.56 3.97
N LEU A 230 33.06 -5.48 4.37
CA LEU A 230 34.18 -5.52 3.45
C LEU A 230 34.28 -6.92 2.82
N ILE A 231 34.27 -6.99 1.49
CA ILE A 231 34.52 -8.22 0.73
C ILE A 231 35.99 -8.27 0.32
N TRP A 232 36.51 -7.17 -0.22
CA TRP A 232 37.87 -7.08 -0.72
C TRP A 232 38.41 -5.65 -0.63
N LYS A 233 39.73 -5.50 -0.47
CA LYS A 233 40.44 -4.22 -0.59
C LYS A 233 41.78 -4.39 -1.30
N GLU A 234 42.27 -3.30 -1.88
CA GLU A 234 43.58 -3.24 -2.50
C GLU A 234 44.68 -3.67 -1.53
N GLY A 235 45.67 -4.41 -2.05
CA GLY A 235 46.74 -5.02 -1.25
C GLY A 235 46.33 -6.29 -0.48
N GLN A 236 45.05 -6.66 -0.44
CA GLN A 236 44.62 -7.96 0.10
C GLN A 236 45.11 -9.10 -0.81
N LYS A 237 45.89 -10.02 -0.24
CA LYS A 237 46.34 -11.23 -0.93
C LYS A 237 45.15 -12.17 -1.15
N ILE A 238 44.78 -12.38 -2.39
CA ILE A 238 43.78 -13.35 -2.84
C ILE A 238 44.43 -14.31 -3.84
N LYS A 239 43.86 -15.50 -4.01
CA LYS A 239 44.37 -16.49 -4.96
C LYS A 239 43.96 -16.08 -6.39
N ASP A 240 44.78 -16.46 -7.36
CA ASP A 240 44.37 -16.40 -8.76
C ASP A 240 43.22 -17.39 -9.01
N ALA A 241 42.35 -17.05 -9.94
CA ALA A 241 41.20 -17.87 -10.28
C ALA A 241 41.64 -19.21 -10.88
N PRO A 242 41.07 -20.34 -10.42
CA PRO A 242 41.31 -21.61 -11.06
C PRO A 242 40.76 -21.61 -12.48
N LEU A 243 41.31 -22.48 -13.33
CA LEU A 243 40.91 -22.58 -14.74
C LEU A 243 39.40 -22.84 -14.92
N SER A 244 38.74 -23.52 -13.97
CA SER A 244 37.30 -23.74 -13.98
C SER A 244 36.50 -22.43 -13.85
N VAL A 245 36.94 -21.51 -12.97
CA VAL A 245 36.30 -20.20 -12.81
C VAL A 245 36.51 -19.35 -14.05
N GLU A 246 37.73 -19.33 -14.59
CA GLU A 246 38.05 -18.61 -15.83
C GLU A 246 37.19 -19.09 -17.02
N LYS A 247 37.05 -20.41 -17.18
CA LYS A 247 36.19 -20.98 -18.22
C LYS A 247 34.71 -20.64 -18.02
N ARG A 248 34.25 -20.64 -16.77
CA ARG A 248 32.85 -20.29 -16.43
C ARG A 248 32.55 -18.83 -16.78
N VAL A 249 33.44 -17.90 -16.39
CA VAL A 249 33.31 -16.48 -16.74
C VAL A 249 33.31 -16.31 -18.26
N ALA A 250 34.26 -16.91 -18.98
CA ALA A 250 34.33 -16.81 -20.43
C ALA A 250 33.11 -17.41 -21.15
N ALA A 251 32.50 -18.47 -20.61
CA ALA A 251 31.29 -19.06 -21.18
C ALA A 251 30.10 -18.09 -21.10
N GLU A 252 29.89 -17.48 -19.94
CA GLU A 252 28.85 -16.47 -19.71
C GLU A 252 29.05 -15.24 -20.61
N GLU A 253 30.28 -14.72 -20.72
CA GLU A 253 30.59 -13.60 -21.64
C GLU A 253 30.32 -13.92 -23.11
N SER A 254 30.48 -15.19 -23.50
CA SER A 254 30.22 -15.62 -24.88
C SER A 254 28.74 -15.83 -25.20
N GLY A 255 27.85 -15.75 -24.20
CA GLY A 255 26.42 -16.04 -24.35
C GLY A 255 26.11 -17.47 -24.77
N LYS A 256 27.08 -18.39 -24.69
CA LYS A 256 26.90 -19.81 -25.02
C LYS A 256 26.54 -20.57 -23.75
N PRO A 257 25.38 -21.23 -23.68
CA PRO A 257 25.10 -22.12 -22.56
C PRO A 257 26.15 -23.22 -22.58
N ASN A 258 26.94 -23.31 -21.51
CA ASN A 258 27.92 -24.36 -21.36
C ASN A 258 27.17 -25.66 -21.04
N GLU A 259 27.30 -26.70 -21.87
CA GLU A 259 26.60 -28.00 -21.69
C GLU A 259 26.99 -28.73 -20.38
N ASP A 260 27.97 -28.21 -19.65
CA ASP A 260 28.60 -28.84 -18.48
C ASP A 260 28.05 -28.34 -17.12
N TYR A 261 27.16 -27.34 -17.08
CA TYR A 261 26.69 -26.73 -15.82
C TYR A 261 25.17 -26.51 -15.78
N GLY A 262 24.56 -26.74 -14.60
CA GLY A 262 23.13 -26.59 -14.37
C GLY A 262 22.69 -25.12 -14.16
N PRO A 263 21.38 -24.81 -14.26
CA PRO A 263 20.83 -23.44 -14.15
C PRO A 263 21.03 -22.75 -12.79
N GLU A 264 21.56 -23.45 -11.79
CA GLU A 264 21.91 -22.91 -10.47
C GLU A 264 23.35 -22.33 -10.41
N GLU A 265 24.10 -22.35 -11.52
CA GLU A 265 25.50 -21.93 -11.58
C GLU A 265 25.75 -20.62 -12.36
N ASN A 266 24.71 -19.80 -12.55
CA ASN A 266 24.80 -18.55 -13.29
C ASN A 266 25.80 -17.58 -12.62
N VAL A 267 26.69 -16.99 -13.42
CA VAL A 267 27.60 -15.92 -12.99
C VAL A 267 27.03 -14.60 -13.48
N LEU A 268 26.80 -13.66 -12.58
CA LEU A 268 26.47 -12.29 -12.97
C LEU A 268 27.76 -11.55 -13.28
N ILE A 269 27.94 -11.23 -14.54
CA ILE A 269 29.06 -10.44 -15.02
C ILE A 269 28.60 -8.99 -15.09
N PHE A 270 29.18 -8.16 -14.22
CA PHE A 270 29.05 -6.73 -14.34
C PHE A 270 30.20 -6.25 -15.23
N ASP A 271 29.99 -6.30 -16.55
CA ASP A 271 30.93 -5.75 -17.52
C ASP A 271 30.27 -4.55 -18.22
N PHE A 272 30.98 -3.43 -18.25
CA PHE A 272 30.62 -2.29 -19.10
C PHE A 272 31.29 -2.52 -20.45
N ARG A 273 30.70 -3.42 -21.24
CA ARG A 273 30.96 -3.51 -22.67
C ARG A 273 29.64 -3.34 -23.42
N GLU A 274 29.40 -2.07 -23.76
CA GLU A 274 28.42 -1.51 -24.70
C GLU A 274 26.92 -1.69 -24.38
#